data_AF-F0ZAN9-F1
#
_entry.id   AF-F0ZAN9-F1
#
_cell.length_a   1.000
_cell.length_b   1.000
_cell.length_c   1.000
_cell.angle_alpha   90.00
_cell.angle_beta   90.00
_cell.angle_gamma   90.00
#
_symmetry.space_group_name_H-M   'P 1'
#
loop_
_entity.id
_entity.type
_entity.pdbx_description
1 polymer ?
#
loop_
_entity_poly.entity_id
_entity_poly.type
_entity_poly.pdbx_seq_one_letter_code
_entity_poly.pdbx_strand_id
1 'polypeptide(L)'
;MDELLSTLINFPVNEELKNSSNISDRLLYIVWNNIFLRNEIHNHILKFIENSFVHLDISRYNQFKDKSYITTLNWYGELLPDKNEFPPFLTDLYLSSFNKMLTPTTLPNTITTLTFGDEFNQVISPHTLPNSLTTLKLGYSFDQVVPPGSLPNSLTTLKLGYSFEQVIPPGTLPNSITTLIFGNKFNQVVIPDTLPNSLTTLTFGHDFDEIIPPGSLPNSLTTLTFGNDFNRVVFPGSLPNNITTLTFGTHFNQVSLPGSFPDSLTTLTFGYFFNQVVLPGLLPNNLTTLTFGYCFNQEILPGLLSNNLTTLTFGDEFNQVISPHTLPNSLTTLTFGRDFNQIVLPGSLPNSLTSLTFGDNFNQVVLSGSLPNSITTLTFGFSFNQIISPGSLPNSLTTLTFSYGFKQVIPPGTLPNSLTTLTLGPTFEKVFPPCSLPNSDTNKVLTYKILPPEINYYYYDFHMN
;
A
#
# COMPACT_ATOMS: atom_id res chain seq x y z
N MET A 1 17.66 -2.04 24.18
CA MET A 1 17.96 -0.59 24.28
C MET A 1 19.39 -0.40 24.78
N ASP A 2 19.75 -1.00 25.92
CA ASP A 2 21.04 -0.81 26.59
C ASP A 2 22.28 -1.21 25.76
N GLU A 3 22.19 -2.22 24.90
CA GLU A 3 23.28 -2.64 24.01
C GLU A 3 23.50 -1.66 22.85
N LEU A 4 22.43 -1.13 22.24
CA LEU A 4 22.48 -0.07 21.23
C LEU A 4 23.01 1.25 21.85
N LEU A 5 22.59 1.56 23.06
CA LEU A 5 23.05 2.73 23.81
C LEU A 5 24.53 2.62 24.21
N SER A 6 25.02 1.42 24.58
CA SER A 6 26.43 1.21 24.91
C SER A 6 27.34 1.32 23.67
N THR A 7 26.86 0.94 22.48
CA THR A 7 27.61 1.11 21.23
C THR A 7 27.73 2.57 20.79
N LEU A 8 26.74 3.42 21.09
CA LEU A 8 26.81 4.88 20.86
C LEU A 8 27.85 5.55 21.77
N ILE A 9 27.98 5.07 23.01
CA ILE A 9 28.87 5.67 24.02
C ILE A 9 30.37 5.49 23.69
N ASN A 10 30.70 4.37 23.04
CA ASN A 10 32.09 4.01 22.71
C ASN A 10 32.44 4.25 21.24
N PHE A 11 31.65 5.04 20.50
CA PHE A 11 31.91 5.31 19.09
C PHE A 11 33.24 6.06 18.91
N PRO A 12 34.28 5.43 18.32
CA PRO A 12 35.55 6.09 18.09
C PRO A 12 35.40 7.03 16.89
N VAL A 13 35.83 8.28 17.05
CA VAL A 13 35.86 9.24 15.94
C VAL A 13 37.11 9.04 15.10
N ASN A 14 36.95 9.07 13.78
CA ASN A 14 38.06 8.89 12.84
C ASN A 14 39.18 9.93 13.09
N GLU A 15 40.40 9.44 13.31
CA GLU A 15 41.60 10.26 13.53
C GLU A 15 41.95 11.17 12.34
N GLU A 16 41.49 10.83 11.14
CA GLU A 16 41.65 11.68 9.96
C GLU A 16 40.91 13.03 10.10
N LEU A 17 39.85 13.10 10.92
CA LEU A 17 39.10 14.34 11.16
C LEU A 17 39.93 15.39 11.92
N LYS A 18 40.94 14.95 12.68
CA LYS A 18 41.86 15.84 13.42
C LYS A 18 42.56 16.84 12.50
N ASN A 19 42.93 16.39 11.30
CA ASN A 19 43.66 17.18 10.30
C ASN A 19 42.80 17.49 9.07
N SER A 20 41.47 17.27 9.13
CA SER A 20 40.56 17.61 8.03
C SER A 20 40.71 19.08 7.66
N SER A 21 40.65 19.40 6.37
CA SER A 21 40.63 20.79 5.88
C SER A 21 39.33 21.52 6.26
N ASN A 22 38.25 20.76 6.52
CA ASN A 22 36.97 21.28 6.98
C ASN A 22 37.00 21.59 8.49
N ILE A 23 36.55 22.80 8.85
CA ILE A 23 36.55 23.25 10.25
C ILE A 23 35.54 22.51 11.12
N SER A 24 34.39 22.12 10.57
CA SER A 24 33.34 21.38 11.28
C SER A 24 33.83 19.99 11.70
N ASP A 25 34.59 19.32 10.84
CA ASP A 25 35.19 18.01 11.11
C ASP A 25 36.20 18.07 12.25
N ARG A 26 37.08 19.08 12.23
CA ARG A 26 38.05 19.31 13.31
C ARG A 26 37.35 19.63 14.63
N LEU A 27 36.27 20.41 14.59
CA LEU A 27 35.46 20.73 15.77
C LEU A 27 34.76 19.48 16.32
N LEU A 28 34.18 18.64 15.46
CA LEU A 28 33.59 17.36 15.86
C LEU A 28 34.63 16.48 16.55
N TYR A 29 35.83 16.35 15.97
CA TYR A 29 36.93 15.60 16.57
C TYR A 29 37.32 16.14 17.96
N ILE A 30 37.46 17.46 18.11
CA ILE A 30 37.82 18.08 19.40
C ILE A 30 36.72 17.88 20.44
N VAL A 31 35.47 18.12 20.08
CA VAL A 31 34.31 18.02 20.98
C VAL A 31 34.08 16.58 21.41
N TRP A 32 34.13 15.62 20.48
CA TRP A 32 33.83 14.22 20.77
C TRP A 32 34.96 13.53 21.56
N ASN A 33 36.22 13.93 21.36
CA ASN A 33 37.33 13.41 22.16
C ASN A 33 37.42 14.04 23.56
N ASN A 34 36.71 15.13 23.82
CA ASN A 34 36.56 15.66 25.16
C ASN A 34 35.55 14.81 25.96
N ILE A 35 36.04 14.08 26.98
CA ILE A 35 35.22 13.14 27.77
C ILE A 35 34.03 13.84 28.43
N PHE A 36 34.21 15.07 28.94
CA PHE A 36 33.14 15.82 29.60
C PHE A 36 32.06 16.22 28.59
N LEU A 37 32.44 16.86 27.49
CA LEU A 37 31.48 17.29 26.47
C LEU A 37 30.76 16.09 25.83
N ARG A 38 31.48 15.01 25.56
CA ARG A 38 30.89 13.78 25.04
C ARG A 38 29.86 13.20 26.01
N ASN A 39 30.17 13.14 27.31
CA ASN A 39 29.22 12.66 28.31
C ASN A 39 27.98 13.55 28.41
N GLU A 40 28.12 14.88 28.32
CA GLU A 40 26.97 15.79 28.30
C GLU A 40 26.11 15.61 27.04
N ILE A 41 26.74 15.47 25.86
CA ILE A 41 26.03 15.16 24.61
C ILE A 41 25.26 13.84 24.75
N HIS A 42 25.89 12.80 25.28
CA HIS A 42 25.23 11.52 25.53
C HIS A 42 24.05 11.65 26.49
N ASN A 43 24.21 12.39 27.59
CA ASN A 43 23.12 12.64 28.55
C ASN A 43 21.91 13.27 27.86
N HIS A 44 22.13 14.25 26.98
CA HIS A 44 21.05 14.88 26.22
C HIS A 44 20.43 13.97 25.14
N ILE A 45 21.23 13.14 24.48
CA ILE A 45 20.75 12.13 23.54
C ILE A 45 19.86 11.11 24.26
N LEU A 46 20.27 10.62 25.43
CA LEU A 46 19.47 9.70 26.24
C LEU A 46 18.14 10.32 26.64
N LYS A 47 18.16 11.56 27.15
CA LYS A 47 16.93 12.31 27.45
C LYS A 47 16.02 12.46 26.24
N PHE A 48 16.58 12.73 25.06
CA PHE A 48 15.81 12.81 23.83
C PHE A 48 15.18 11.47 23.45
N ILE A 49 15.95 10.39 23.46
CA ILE A 49 15.45 9.04 23.13
C ILE A 49 14.32 8.66 24.10
N GLU A 50 14.47 8.95 25.38
CA GLU A 50 13.50 8.61 26.42
C GLU A 50 12.23 9.47 26.37
N ASN A 51 12.34 10.75 26.01
CA ASN A 51 11.27 11.74 26.19
C ASN A 51 10.77 12.40 24.89
N SER A 52 11.27 11.99 23.72
CA SER A 52 10.84 12.53 22.41
C SER A 52 9.38 12.26 22.10
N PHE A 53 8.85 11.13 22.57
CA PHE A 53 7.46 10.72 22.43
C PHE A 53 6.84 10.48 23.80
N VAL A 54 5.80 11.24 24.14
CA VAL A 54 5.14 11.15 25.46
C VAL A 54 3.63 11.24 25.39
N HIS A 55 2.99 10.65 26.40
CA HIS A 55 1.53 10.64 26.62
C HIS A 55 1.20 11.42 27.89
N LEU A 56 0.66 12.63 27.75
CA LEU A 56 0.47 13.54 28.88
C LEU A 56 -0.92 14.17 28.87
N ASP A 57 -1.43 14.46 30.06
CA ASP A 57 -2.53 15.38 30.30
C ASP A 57 -1.97 16.65 30.97
N ILE A 58 -2.79 17.67 31.22
CA ILE A 58 -2.33 18.93 31.82
C ILE A 58 -1.63 18.73 33.18
N SER A 59 -2.10 17.78 33.99
CA SER A 59 -1.57 17.52 35.34
C SER A 59 -0.14 16.97 35.28
N ARG A 60 0.09 15.93 34.47
CA ARG A 60 1.42 15.34 34.26
C ARG A 60 2.31 16.26 33.46
N TYR A 61 1.76 16.99 32.50
CA TYR A 61 2.52 17.97 31.72
C TYR A 61 3.14 19.02 32.64
N ASN A 62 2.39 19.61 33.57
CA ASN A 62 2.92 20.65 34.45
C ASN A 62 4.07 20.17 35.36
N GLN A 63 4.13 18.88 35.66
CA GLN A 63 5.17 18.28 36.50
C GLN A 63 6.34 17.70 35.69
N PHE A 64 6.20 17.58 34.36
CA PHE A 64 7.19 16.99 33.49
C PHE A 64 8.42 17.89 33.39
N LYS A 65 9.61 17.39 33.77
CA LYS A 65 10.83 18.21 33.83
C LYS A 65 11.50 18.39 32.47
N ASP A 66 11.57 17.33 31.68
CA ASP A 66 12.33 17.26 30.43
C ASP A 66 11.47 17.62 29.20
N LYS A 67 10.57 18.62 29.34
CA LYS A 67 9.63 19.02 28.27
C LYS A 67 10.33 19.42 26.97
N SER A 68 11.50 20.03 27.07
CA SER A 68 12.25 20.54 25.92
C SER A 68 12.66 19.47 24.92
N TYR A 69 12.64 18.19 25.31
CA TYR A 69 12.99 17.07 24.43
C TYR A 69 11.80 16.50 23.67
N ILE A 70 10.57 16.88 24.03
CA ILE A 70 9.35 16.38 23.41
C ILE A 70 9.23 16.92 21.98
N THR A 71 9.19 16.02 21.01
CA THR A 71 8.91 16.33 19.60
C THR A 71 7.55 15.82 19.16
N THR A 72 7.03 14.79 19.85
CA THR A 72 5.71 14.23 19.63
C THR A 72 4.95 14.09 20.94
N LEU A 73 3.77 14.70 20.99
CA LEU A 73 2.94 14.77 22.19
C LEU A 73 1.56 14.18 21.91
N ASN A 74 1.22 13.12 22.62
CA ASN A 74 -0.15 12.63 22.72
C ASN A 74 -0.81 13.26 23.96
N TRP A 75 -1.73 14.17 23.70
CA TRP A 75 -2.44 14.95 24.71
C TRP A 75 -3.77 14.30 25.09
N TYR A 76 -3.98 14.14 26.40
CA TYR A 76 -5.23 13.66 26.98
C TYR A 76 -5.93 14.79 27.74
N GLY A 77 -7.18 15.03 27.37
CA GLY A 77 -8.07 15.98 28.01
C GLY A 77 -8.21 17.33 27.31
N GLU A 78 -9.06 18.15 27.93
CA GLU A 78 -9.69 19.33 27.31
C GLU A 78 -8.98 20.66 27.56
N LEU A 79 -7.98 20.69 28.45
CA LEU A 79 -7.22 21.90 28.77
C LEU A 79 -5.87 21.78 28.10
N LEU A 80 -5.50 22.78 27.30
CA LEU A 80 -4.19 22.89 26.68
C LEU A 80 -3.36 23.96 27.39
N PRO A 81 -2.02 23.82 27.43
CA PRO A 81 -1.14 24.88 27.91
C PRO A 81 -1.19 26.09 26.95
N ASP A 82 -0.70 27.25 27.40
CA ASP A 82 -0.55 28.41 26.50
C ASP A 82 0.40 28.08 25.34
N LYS A 83 0.21 28.69 24.16
CA LYS A 83 1.08 28.44 23.00
C LYS A 83 2.58 28.57 23.31
N ASN A 84 2.98 29.44 24.24
CA ASN A 84 4.38 29.68 24.57
C ASN A 84 4.93 28.67 25.59
N GLU A 85 4.07 27.83 26.18
CA GLU A 85 4.44 26.81 27.16
C GLU A 85 4.63 25.42 26.52
N PHE A 86 4.28 25.26 25.24
CA PHE A 86 4.57 24.05 24.49
C PHE A 86 6.09 23.86 24.30
N PRO A 87 6.56 22.60 24.13
CA PRO A 87 7.96 22.34 23.86
C PRO A 87 8.45 23.06 22.59
N PRO A 88 9.67 23.62 22.59
CA PRO A 88 10.19 24.41 21.47
C PRO A 88 10.41 23.59 20.19
N PHE A 89 10.51 22.26 20.30
CA PHE A 89 10.71 21.35 19.16
C PHE A 89 9.49 20.46 18.90
N LEU A 90 8.33 20.78 19.47
CA LEU A 90 7.10 20.01 19.23
C LEU A 90 6.63 20.19 17.79
N THR A 91 6.67 19.11 17.02
CA THR A 91 6.22 19.05 15.62
C THR A 91 4.91 18.28 15.46
N ASP A 92 4.70 17.24 16.28
CA ASP A 92 3.59 16.30 16.13
C ASP A 92 2.71 16.33 17.38
N LEU A 93 1.47 16.80 17.22
CA LEU A 93 0.49 16.89 18.31
C LEU A 93 -0.73 16.03 18.00
N TYR A 94 -1.03 15.07 18.88
CA TYR A 94 -2.25 14.28 18.87
C TYR A 94 -3.15 14.71 20.02
N LEU A 95 -4.35 15.21 19.72
CA LEU A 95 -5.33 15.69 20.69
C LEU A 95 -6.43 14.64 20.89
N SER A 96 -6.21 13.69 21.80
CA SER A 96 -7.03 12.46 21.92
C SER A 96 -8.50 12.68 22.32
N SER A 97 -8.74 13.50 23.34
CA SER A 97 -10.06 13.77 23.94
C SER A 97 -10.32 15.27 24.04
N PHE A 98 -9.91 16.02 23.01
CA PHE A 98 -10.09 17.46 22.94
C PHE A 98 -11.31 17.77 22.07
N ASN A 99 -12.31 18.44 22.63
CA ASN A 99 -13.52 18.83 21.91
C ASN A 99 -13.92 20.28 22.24
N LYS A 100 -12.93 21.18 22.24
CA LYS A 100 -13.13 22.63 22.37
C LYS A 100 -12.78 23.39 21.10
N MET A 101 -13.37 24.56 20.94
CA MET A 101 -12.98 25.47 19.86
C MET A 101 -11.53 25.91 20.06
N LEU A 102 -10.74 25.80 19.00
CA LEU A 102 -9.40 26.38 18.98
C LEU A 102 -9.50 27.91 18.94
N THR A 103 -8.54 28.57 19.59
CA THR A 103 -8.31 30.01 19.47
C THR A 103 -6.95 30.29 18.84
N PRO A 104 -6.69 31.49 18.28
CA PRO A 104 -5.39 31.84 17.70
C PRO A 104 -4.19 31.78 18.66
N THR A 105 -4.44 31.64 19.97
CA THR A 105 -3.40 31.49 21.00
C THR A 105 -3.24 30.06 21.49
N THR A 106 -3.96 29.09 20.91
CA THR A 106 -4.00 27.71 21.43
C THR A 106 -2.81 26.87 20.97
N LEU A 107 -2.32 27.05 19.75
CA LEU A 107 -1.30 26.17 19.15
C LEU A 107 -0.05 26.95 18.72
N PRO A 108 1.17 26.44 18.99
CA PRO A 108 2.42 27.04 18.52
C PRO A 108 2.68 26.78 17.02
N ASN A 109 3.42 27.69 16.38
CA ASN A 109 3.87 27.57 14.98
C ASN A 109 5.04 26.59 14.77
N THR A 110 5.33 25.73 15.75
CA THR A 110 6.29 24.62 15.60
C THR A 110 5.60 23.36 15.10
N ILE A 111 4.28 23.24 15.28
CA ILE A 111 3.50 22.06 14.91
C ILE A 111 3.37 21.97 13.39
N THR A 112 3.80 20.84 12.85
CA THR A 112 3.69 20.47 11.43
C THR A 112 2.63 19.40 11.19
N THR A 113 2.39 18.53 12.19
CA THR A 113 1.35 17.50 12.17
C THR A 113 0.39 17.69 13.33
N LEU A 114 -0.89 17.88 13.03
CA LEU A 114 -1.98 17.94 14.01
C LEU A 114 -2.97 16.82 13.72
N THR A 115 -3.24 16.00 14.73
CA THR A 115 -4.27 14.96 14.67
C THR A 115 -5.26 15.15 15.81
N PHE A 116 -6.54 15.19 15.49
CA PHE A 116 -7.60 15.15 16.48
C PHE A 116 -8.09 13.72 16.69
N GLY A 117 -8.38 13.38 17.94
CA GLY A 117 -9.03 12.13 18.31
C GLY A 117 -10.53 12.17 18.05
N ASP A 118 -11.18 11.07 18.41
CA ASP A 118 -12.50 10.69 17.88
C ASP A 118 -13.65 11.64 18.25
N GLU A 119 -13.52 12.40 19.33
CA GLU A 119 -14.59 13.24 19.86
C GLU A 119 -14.60 14.67 19.31
N PHE A 120 -13.53 15.12 18.62
CA PHE A 120 -13.44 16.50 18.15
C PHE A 120 -14.48 16.78 17.06
N ASN A 121 -15.43 17.67 17.35
CA ASN A 121 -16.47 18.09 16.41
C ASN A 121 -16.78 19.59 16.53
N GLN A 122 -15.74 20.41 16.56
CA GLN A 122 -15.85 21.88 16.66
C GLN A 122 -15.45 22.54 15.35
N VAL A 123 -16.07 23.70 15.05
CA VAL A 123 -15.73 24.48 13.85
C VAL A 123 -14.29 24.98 13.96
N ILE A 124 -13.48 24.69 12.92
CA ILE A 124 -12.14 25.25 12.78
C ILE A 124 -12.28 26.65 12.17
N SER A 125 -11.97 27.67 12.95
CA SER A 125 -12.11 29.06 12.51
C SER A 125 -10.85 29.56 11.79
N PRO A 126 -10.95 30.57 10.91
CA PRO A 126 -9.78 31.23 10.34
C PRO A 126 -8.76 31.64 11.41
N HIS A 127 -7.48 31.47 11.10
CA HIS A 127 -6.34 31.84 11.94
C HIS A 127 -6.19 31.05 13.27
N THR A 128 -6.90 29.94 13.47
CA THR A 128 -6.72 29.10 14.68
C THR A 128 -5.70 27.98 14.52
N LEU A 129 -5.45 27.54 13.28
CA LEU A 129 -4.41 26.55 12.96
C LEU A 129 -3.05 27.25 12.72
N PRO A 130 -1.93 26.62 13.12
CA PRO A 130 -0.62 27.20 12.93
C PRO A 130 -0.21 27.23 11.44
N ASN A 131 0.52 28.28 11.03
CA ASN A 131 0.96 28.46 9.63
C ASN A 131 2.09 27.52 9.21
N SER A 132 2.63 26.74 10.15
CA SER A 132 3.61 25.67 9.90
C SER A 132 2.96 24.33 9.57
N LEU A 133 1.64 24.21 9.73
CA LEU A 133 0.92 22.94 9.65
C LEU A 133 0.95 22.39 8.22
N THR A 134 1.52 21.21 8.03
CA THR A 134 1.58 20.51 6.74
C THR A 134 0.60 19.34 6.69
N THR A 135 0.29 18.72 7.83
CA THR A 135 -0.64 17.59 7.93
C THR A 135 -1.72 17.84 8.97
N LEU A 136 -2.98 17.73 8.55
CA LEU A 136 -4.15 17.79 9.43
C LEU A 136 -4.97 16.52 9.29
N LYS A 137 -5.23 15.86 10.41
CA LYS A 137 -6.09 14.67 10.48
C LYS A 137 -7.22 14.93 11.47
N LEU A 138 -8.46 14.92 11.00
CA LEU A 138 -9.65 15.10 11.82
C LEU A 138 -10.15 13.74 12.29
N GLY A 139 -10.68 13.70 13.51
CA GLY A 139 -11.09 12.47 14.18
C GLY A 139 -12.46 11.95 13.73
N TYR A 140 -12.88 10.81 14.30
CA TYR A 140 -14.08 10.08 13.91
C TYR A 140 -15.37 10.93 13.82
N SER A 141 -15.64 11.76 14.82
CA SER A 141 -16.93 12.50 14.93
C SER A 141 -16.96 13.85 14.21
N PHE A 142 -15.87 14.27 13.56
CA PHE A 142 -15.83 15.59 12.92
C PHE A 142 -16.80 15.67 11.74
N ASP A 143 -17.80 16.55 11.85
CA ASP A 143 -18.82 16.81 10.84
C ASP A 143 -19.24 18.30 10.86
N GLN A 144 -18.24 19.19 10.93
CA GLN A 144 -18.47 20.63 10.85
C GLN A 144 -18.10 21.16 9.47
N VAL A 145 -18.79 22.23 9.04
CA VAL A 145 -18.41 22.97 7.83
C VAL A 145 -16.99 23.49 8.00
N VAL A 146 -16.18 23.38 6.95
CA VAL A 146 -14.83 23.96 6.88
C VAL A 146 -14.95 25.31 6.18
N PRO A 147 -14.90 26.45 6.90
CA PRO A 147 -15.06 27.76 6.27
C PRO A 147 -13.84 28.12 5.42
N PRO A 148 -14.00 28.91 4.34
CA PRO A 148 -12.87 29.46 3.60
C PRO A 148 -11.88 30.20 4.51
N GLY A 149 -10.58 29.94 4.32
CA GLY A 149 -9.51 30.55 5.12
C GLY A 149 -9.27 29.90 6.49
N SER A 150 -9.98 28.83 6.85
CA SER A 150 -9.72 28.05 8.09
C SER A 150 -8.47 27.17 8.00
N LEU A 151 -8.12 26.71 6.80
CA LEU A 151 -6.96 25.85 6.54
C LEU A 151 -5.75 26.70 6.12
N PRO A 152 -4.54 26.48 6.70
CA PRO A 152 -3.36 27.25 6.35
C PRO A 152 -2.79 26.85 4.97
N ASN A 153 -2.18 27.81 4.28
CA ASN A 153 -1.55 27.60 2.95
C ASN A 153 -0.28 26.73 2.97
N SER A 154 0.17 26.29 4.15
CA SER A 154 1.24 25.30 4.30
C SER A 154 0.72 23.86 4.23
N LEU A 155 -0.60 23.65 4.30
CA LEU A 155 -1.20 22.34 4.44
C LEU A 155 -1.08 21.54 3.14
N THR A 156 -0.41 20.39 3.19
CA THR A 156 -0.22 19.51 2.03
C THR A 156 -1.08 18.25 2.12
N THR A 157 -1.38 17.78 3.35
CA THR A 157 -2.17 16.58 3.59
C THR A 157 -3.36 16.90 4.50
N LEU A 158 -4.57 16.60 4.01
CA LEU A 158 -5.81 16.72 4.77
C LEU A 158 -6.53 15.37 4.79
N LYS A 159 -6.78 14.85 6.00
CA LYS A 159 -7.69 13.72 6.23
C LYS A 159 -8.90 14.21 7.03
N LEU A 160 -10.08 14.11 6.41
CA LEU A 160 -11.35 14.45 7.03
C LEU A 160 -11.82 13.31 7.94
N GLY A 161 -12.65 13.67 8.92
CA GLY A 161 -13.14 12.74 9.96
C GLY A 161 -14.09 11.70 9.40
N TYR A 162 -14.22 10.54 10.06
CA TYR A 162 -15.07 9.42 9.61
C TYR A 162 -16.51 9.87 9.28
N SER A 163 -17.10 10.70 10.15
CA SER A 163 -18.49 11.16 10.05
C SER A 163 -18.69 12.42 9.18
N PHE A 164 -17.65 12.90 8.49
CA PHE A 164 -17.74 14.15 7.73
C PHE A 164 -18.66 13.99 6.51
N GLU A 165 -19.78 14.71 6.52
CA GLU A 165 -20.82 14.67 5.47
C GLU A 165 -21.10 16.06 4.86
N GLN A 166 -20.34 17.08 5.27
CA GLN A 166 -20.57 18.46 4.83
C GLN A 166 -20.08 18.72 3.41
N VAL A 167 -20.78 19.60 2.70
CA VAL A 167 -20.34 20.15 1.41
C VAL A 167 -19.09 21.01 1.62
N ILE A 168 -18.11 20.89 0.72
CA ILE A 168 -16.93 21.76 0.68
C ILE A 168 -17.16 22.83 -0.39
N PRO A 169 -17.32 24.12 -0.02
CA PRO A 169 -17.44 25.19 -1.01
C PRO A 169 -16.16 25.38 -1.83
N PRO A 170 -16.26 25.82 -3.10
CA PRO A 170 -15.10 26.25 -3.88
C PRO A 170 -14.26 27.30 -3.16
N GLY A 171 -12.93 27.15 -3.24
CA GLY A 171 -11.97 28.04 -2.56
C GLY A 171 -11.75 27.76 -1.06
N THR A 172 -12.42 26.75 -0.48
CA THR A 172 -12.15 26.33 0.90
C THR A 172 -10.80 25.63 1.06
N LEU A 173 -10.43 24.77 0.10
CA LEU A 173 -9.20 23.98 0.14
C LEU A 173 -8.01 24.79 -0.41
N PRO A 174 -6.92 24.98 0.35
CA PRO A 174 -5.72 25.65 -0.14
C PRO A 174 -5.05 24.93 -1.32
N ASN A 175 -4.49 25.70 -2.26
CA ASN A 175 -3.71 25.21 -3.41
C ASN A 175 -2.35 24.58 -3.04
N SER A 176 -2.08 24.36 -1.75
CA SER A 176 -0.93 23.60 -1.26
C SER A 176 -1.26 22.12 -1.04
N ILE A 177 -2.54 21.75 -0.96
CA ILE A 177 -2.96 20.37 -0.68
C ILE A 177 -2.62 19.48 -1.87
N THR A 178 -1.82 18.45 -1.62
CA THR A 178 -1.47 17.41 -2.58
C THR A 178 -2.19 16.09 -2.29
N THR A 179 -2.58 15.86 -1.03
CA THR A 179 -3.30 14.65 -0.60
C THR A 179 -4.57 15.01 0.17
N LEU A 180 -5.71 14.53 -0.32
CA LEU A 180 -7.01 14.67 0.32
C LEU A 180 -7.65 13.28 0.53
N ILE A 181 -8.03 13.00 1.77
CA ILE A 181 -8.74 11.77 2.14
C ILE A 181 -10.06 12.18 2.78
N PHE A 182 -11.17 11.84 2.13
CA PHE A 182 -12.51 12.03 2.67
C PHE A 182 -12.83 11.00 3.77
N GLY A 183 -13.72 11.39 4.68
CA GLY A 183 -14.28 10.51 5.69
C GLY A 183 -15.17 9.43 5.11
N ASN A 184 -15.38 8.34 5.85
CA ASN A 184 -16.19 7.22 5.39
C ASN A 184 -17.61 7.61 5.02
N LYS A 185 -18.24 8.52 5.76
CA LYS A 185 -19.62 8.93 5.49
C LYS A 185 -19.79 9.96 4.38
N PHE A 186 -18.69 10.53 3.87
CA PHE A 186 -18.78 11.61 2.88
C PHE A 186 -19.47 11.12 1.61
N ASN A 187 -20.68 11.63 1.36
CA ASN A 187 -21.48 11.29 0.19
C ASN A 187 -22.11 12.55 -0.45
N GLN A 188 -21.29 13.58 -0.68
CA GLN A 188 -21.71 14.81 -1.33
C GLN A 188 -21.07 14.93 -2.72
N VAL A 189 -21.80 15.51 -3.68
CA VAL A 189 -21.28 15.76 -5.02
C VAL A 189 -20.10 16.75 -4.96
N VAL A 190 -18.97 16.37 -5.55
CA VAL A 190 -17.83 17.27 -5.74
C VAL A 190 -18.04 18.06 -7.03
N ILE A 191 -18.31 19.37 -6.89
CA ILE A 191 -18.51 20.27 -8.04
C ILE A 191 -17.17 20.84 -8.55
N PRO A 192 -17.09 21.31 -9.80
CA PRO A 192 -15.91 22.02 -10.32
C PRO A 192 -15.41 23.12 -9.38
N ASP A 193 -14.10 23.34 -9.37
CA ASP A 193 -13.38 24.31 -8.52
C ASP A 193 -13.41 24.04 -7.00
N THR A 194 -13.99 22.91 -6.56
CA THR A 194 -13.93 22.47 -5.15
C THR A 194 -12.55 21.97 -4.75
N LEU A 195 -11.94 21.14 -5.61
CA LEU A 195 -10.64 20.52 -5.36
C LEU A 195 -9.50 21.42 -5.86
N PRO A 196 -8.39 21.54 -5.12
CA PRO A 196 -7.29 22.41 -5.49
C PRO A 196 -6.49 21.84 -6.68
N ASN A 197 -5.95 22.74 -7.51
CA ASN A 197 -5.18 22.38 -8.72
C ASN A 197 -3.82 21.71 -8.44
N SER A 198 -3.42 21.62 -7.17
CA SER A 198 -2.21 20.93 -6.71
C SER A 198 -2.46 19.48 -6.30
N LEU A 199 -3.72 19.04 -6.24
CA LEU A 199 -4.09 17.75 -5.68
C LEU A 199 -3.58 16.61 -6.57
N THR A 200 -2.74 15.74 -6.03
CA THR A 200 -2.18 14.57 -6.73
C THR A 200 -2.82 13.26 -6.29
N THR A 201 -3.29 13.19 -5.04
CA THR A 201 -3.89 12.00 -4.44
C THR A 201 -5.25 12.32 -3.84
N LEU A 202 -6.28 11.60 -4.29
CA LEU A 202 -7.64 11.72 -3.79
C LEU A 202 -8.19 10.34 -3.39
N THR A 203 -8.68 10.25 -2.16
CA THR A 203 -9.38 9.06 -1.66
C THR A 203 -10.77 9.45 -1.18
N PHE A 204 -11.80 8.85 -1.78
CA PHE A 204 -13.17 8.90 -1.28
C PHE A 204 -13.39 7.83 -0.19
N GLY A 205 -14.23 8.16 0.80
CA GLY A 205 -14.57 7.24 1.88
C GLY A 205 -15.62 6.20 1.50
N HIS A 206 -15.89 5.29 2.43
CA HIS A 206 -16.77 4.12 2.28
C HIS A 206 -18.09 4.40 1.55
N ASP A 207 -18.87 5.38 1.99
CA ASP A 207 -20.27 5.61 1.60
C ASP A 207 -20.41 6.48 0.33
N PHE A 208 -19.29 6.93 -0.26
CA PHE A 208 -19.32 7.80 -1.44
C PHE A 208 -19.87 7.06 -2.67
N ASP A 209 -21.06 7.44 -3.14
CA ASP A 209 -21.72 6.90 -4.33
C ASP A 209 -22.33 8.02 -5.21
N GLU A 210 -21.71 9.19 -5.20
CA GLU A 210 -22.13 10.32 -6.03
C GLU A 210 -21.48 10.32 -7.42
N ILE A 211 -22.13 10.99 -8.37
CA ILE A 211 -21.55 11.21 -9.69
C ILE A 211 -20.30 12.09 -9.62
N ILE A 212 -19.36 11.88 -10.55
CA ILE A 212 -18.20 12.74 -10.75
C ILE A 212 -18.44 13.58 -12.03
N PRO A 213 -18.88 14.84 -11.91
CA PRO A 213 -19.09 15.69 -13.07
C PRO A 213 -17.77 15.96 -13.81
N PRO A 214 -17.76 16.08 -15.15
CA PRO A 214 -16.58 16.51 -15.88
C PRO A 214 -16.03 17.83 -15.34
N GLY A 215 -14.70 17.89 -15.13
CA GLY A 215 -14.02 19.06 -14.58
C GLY A 215 -14.06 19.20 -13.05
N SER A 216 -14.68 18.27 -12.31
CA SER A 216 -14.62 18.28 -10.84
C SER A 216 -13.26 17.81 -10.28
N LEU A 217 -12.57 16.93 -11.02
CA LEU A 217 -11.27 16.42 -10.67
C LEU A 217 -10.16 17.25 -11.33
N PRO A 218 -9.13 17.70 -10.59
CA PRO A 218 -8.08 18.55 -11.13
C PRO A 218 -7.11 17.76 -12.02
N ASN A 219 -6.55 18.43 -13.03
CA ASN A 219 -5.62 17.82 -13.98
C ASN A 219 -4.30 17.36 -13.33
N SER A 220 -3.95 17.82 -12.13
CA SER A 220 -2.79 17.35 -11.38
C SER A 220 -2.97 15.95 -10.77
N LEU A 221 -4.19 15.42 -10.75
CA LEU A 221 -4.51 14.18 -10.06
C LEU A 221 -3.88 12.97 -10.74
N THR A 222 -3.07 12.23 -9.99
CA THR A 222 -2.38 11.01 -10.45
C THR A 222 -2.96 9.75 -9.83
N THR A 223 -3.48 9.84 -8.60
CA THR A 223 -4.01 8.69 -7.85
C THR A 223 -5.43 8.98 -7.40
N LEU A 224 -6.36 8.10 -7.78
CA LEU A 224 -7.76 8.16 -7.39
C LEU A 224 -8.22 6.83 -6.81
N THR A 225 -8.74 6.86 -5.60
CA THR A 225 -9.34 5.71 -4.92
C THR A 225 -10.78 6.01 -4.56
N PHE A 226 -11.70 5.16 -5.02
CA PHE A 226 -13.10 5.18 -4.59
C PHE A 226 -13.32 4.25 -3.40
N GLY A 227 -14.23 4.65 -2.51
CA GLY A 227 -14.65 3.82 -1.38
C GLY A 227 -15.61 2.70 -1.76
N ASN A 228 -16.04 1.94 -0.77
CA ASN A 228 -16.74 0.68 -0.93
C ASN A 228 -18.06 0.78 -1.69
N ASP A 229 -18.87 1.80 -1.45
CA ASP A 229 -20.24 1.88 -1.97
C ASP A 229 -20.32 2.52 -3.37
N PHE A 230 -19.21 3.08 -3.87
CA PHE A 230 -19.17 3.70 -5.18
C PHE A 230 -19.54 2.71 -6.29
N ASN A 231 -20.69 2.94 -6.93
CA ASN A 231 -21.22 2.08 -7.98
C ASN A 231 -21.86 2.90 -9.11
N ARG A 232 -21.27 4.07 -9.43
CA ARG A 232 -21.69 4.91 -10.55
C ARG A 232 -20.85 4.65 -11.80
N VAL A 233 -21.47 4.90 -12.96
CA VAL A 233 -20.78 4.81 -14.25
C VAL A 233 -19.73 5.90 -14.35
N VAL A 234 -18.51 5.53 -14.74
CA VAL A 234 -17.43 6.47 -15.09
C VAL A 234 -17.56 6.81 -16.57
N PHE A 235 -17.97 8.05 -16.88
CA PHE A 235 -18.18 8.49 -18.25
C PHE A 235 -16.86 8.89 -18.93
N PRO A 236 -16.73 8.73 -20.26
CA PRO A 236 -15.60 9.27 -21.00
C PRO A 236 -15.41 10.77 -20.70
N GLY A 237 -14.18 11.14 -20.32
CA GLY A 237 -13.83 12.52 -19.96
C GLY A 237 -14.18 12.94 -18.51
N SER A 238 -14.74 12.07 -17.67
CA SER A 238 -14.92 12.38 -16.23
C SER A 238 -13.61 12.29 -15.44
N LEU A 239 -12.67 11.46 -15.90
CA LEU A 239 -11.36 11.30 -15.30
C LEU A 239 -10.32 12.20 -16.01
N PRO A 240 -9.45 12.92 -15.28
CA PRO A 240 -8.39 13.72 -15.87
C PRO A 240 -7.31 12.86 -16.52
N ASN A 241 -6.66 13.40 -17.55
CA ASN A 241 -5.71 12.70 -18.43
C ASN A 241 -4.37 12.31 -17.78
N ASN A 242 -4.14 12.65 -16.50
CA ASN A 242 -2.88 12.38 -15.80
C ASN A 242 -3.02 11.28 -14.72
N ILE A 243 -4.20 10.67 -14.56
CA ILE A 243 -4.37 9.58 -13.60
C ILE A 243 -3.52 8.38 -14.05
N THR A 244 -2.62 7.95 -13.17
CA THR A 244 -1.79 6.75 -13.35
C THR A 244 -2.33 5.56 -12.56
N THR A 245 -3.01 5.82 -11.44
CA THR A 245 -3.53 4.79 -10.54
C THR A 245 -4.99 5.02 -10.24
N LEU A 246 -5.82 4.02 -10.54
CA LEU A 246 -7.25 4.01 -10.26
C LEU A 246 -7.64 2.74 -9.51
N THR A 247 -8.29 2.92 -8.36
CA THR A 247 -8.79 1.83 -7.52
C THR A 247 -10.28 2.03 -7.24
N PHE A 248 -11.08 1.00 -7.55
CA PHE A 248 -12.49 0.94 -7.18
C PHE A 248 -12.71 0.14 -5.90
N GLY A 249 -13.68 0.56 -5.09
CA GLY A 249 -14.08 -0.15 -3.88
C GLY A 249 -15.06 -1.29 -4.12
N THR A 250 -15.41 -1.99 -3.04
CA THR A 250 -16.14 -3.27 -3.00
C THR A 250 -17.33 -3.41 -3.95
N HIS A 251 -18.25 -2.44 -4.01
CA HIS A 251 -19.53 -2.53 -4.71
C HIS A 251 -19.52 -2.08 -6.17
N PHE A 252 -18.39 -1.58 -6.68
CA PHE A 252 -18.31 -1.14 -8.08
C PHE A 252 -18.54 -2.32 -9.05
N ASN A 253 -19.65 -2.27 -9.79
CA ASN A 253 -20.02 -3.30 -10.76
C ASN A 253 -20.74 -2.72 -11.99
N GLN A 254 -20.29 -1.55 -12.45
CA GLN A 254 -20.83 -0.90 -13.65
C GLN A 254 -20.06 -1.26 -14.90
N VAL A 255 -20.77 -1.33 -16.03
CA VAL A 255 -20.14 -1.44 -17.36
C VAL A 255 -19.50 -0.09 -17.69
N SER A 256 -18.19 -0.12 -17.95
CA SER A 256 -17.44 1.06 -18.40
C SER A 256 -17.38 1.11 -19.92
N LEU A 257 -17.45 2.31 -20.50
CA LEU A 257 -17.43 2.51 -21.95
C LEU A 257 -15.98 2.72 -22.43
N PRO A 258 -15.68 2.43 -23.72
CA PRO A 258 -14.40 2.81 -24.30
C PRO A 258 -14.13 4.31 -24.13
N GLY A 259 -12.91 4.66 -23.69
CA GLY A 259 -12.53 6.04 -23.36
C GLY A 259 -12.93 6.52 -21.96
N SER A 260 -13.56 5.68 -21.12
CA SER A 260 -13.80 5.98 -19.71
C SER A 260 -12.52 6.11 -18.87
N PHE A 261 -11.45 5.40 -19.27
CA PHE A 261 -10.15 5.43 -18.59
C PHE A 261 -9.13 6.21 -19.41
N PRO A 262 -8.31 7.08 -18.78
CA PRO A 262 -7.34 7.90 -19.49
C PRO A 262 -6.14 7.06 -19.96
N ASP A 263 -5.52 7.49 -21.07
CA ASP A 263 -4.36 6.81 -21.66
C ASP A 263 -3.14 6.76 -20.73
N SER A 264 -3.04 7.64 -19.74
CA SER A 264 -1.96 7.66 -18.74
C SER A 264 -2.04 6.54 -17.71
N LEU A 265 -3.16 5.82 -17.63
CA LEU A 265 -3.42 4.85 -16.58
C LEU A 265 -2.47 3.65 -16.69
N THR A 266 -1.69 3.40 -15.64
CA THR A 266 -0.74 2.29 -15.55
C THR A 266 -1.22 1.19 -14.61
N THR A 267 -1.99 1.55 -13.59
CA THR A 267 -2.52 0.62 -12.58
C THR A 267 -4.03 0.77 -12.44
N LEU A 268 -4.75 -0.34 -12.64
CA LEU A 268 -6.20 -0.43 -12.48
C LEU A 268 -6.55 -1.59 -11.55
N THR A 269 -7.28 -1.29 -10.49
CA THR A 269 -7.82 -2.29 -9.55
C THR A 269 -9.34 -2.19 -9.50
N PHE A 270 -10.02 -3.28 -9.86
CA PHE A 270 -11.47 -3.40 -9.73
C PHE A 270 -11.88 -3.90 -8.34
N GLY A 271 -13.08 -3.49 -7.91
CA GLY A 271 -13.67 -3.84 -6.63
C GLY A 271 -14.17 -5.28 -6.51
N TYR A 272 -14.42 -5.73 -5.28
CA TYR A 272 -14.80 -7.10 -4.93
C TYR A 272 -15.92 -7.69 -5.81
N PHE A 273 -17.02 -6.95 -6.01
CA PHE A 273 -18.19 -7.42 -6.74
C PHE A 273 -18.14 -7.17 -8.25
N PHE A 274 -17.04 -6.62 -8.80
CA PHE A 274 -16.93 -6.33 -10.23
C PHE A 274 -16.98 -7.62 -11.06
N ASN A 275 -17.99 -7.77 -11.91
CA ASN A 275 -18.18 -8.93 -12.77
C ASN A 275 -18.76 -8.55 -14.14
N GLN A 276 -18.30 -7.43 -14.71
CA GLN A 276 -18.74 -6.96 -16.03
C GLN A 276 -17.76 -7.40 -17.12
N VAL A 277 -18.28 -7.54 -18.34
CA VAL A 277 -17.48 -7.88 -19.52
C VAL A 277 -16.48 -6.77 -19.85
N VAL A 278 -15.27 -7.15 -20.25
CA VAL A 278 -14.27 -6.20 -20.77
C VAL A 278 -14.61 -5.92 -22.23
N LEU A 279 -14.88 -4.66 -22.58
CA LEU A 279 -15.19 -4.27 -23.95
C LEU A 279 -13.92 -3.92 -24.75
N PRO A 280 -13.91 -4.11 -26.08
CA PRO A 280 -12.82 -3.65 -26.93
C PRO A 280 -12.55 -2.15 -26.74
N GLY A 281 -11.29 -1.78 -26.51
CA GLY A 281 -10.88 -0.38 -26.30
C GLY A 281 -11.23 0.19 -24.92
N LEU A 282 -11.69 -0.64 -23.98
CA LEU A 282 -11.92 -0.20 -22.59
C LEU A 282 -10.61 0.04 -21.85
N LEU A 283 -9.69 -0.93 -21.89
CA LEU A 283 -8.43 -0.85 -21.17
C LEU A 283 -7.41 -0.01 -21.96
N PRO A 284 -6.77 1.00 -21.35
CA PRO A 284 -5.81 1.86 -22.04
C PRO A 284 -4.51 1.13 -22.34
N ASN A 285 -3.84 1.54 -23.42
CA ASN A 285 -2.63 0.86 -23.93
C ASN A 285 -1.42 0.94 -22.99
N ASN A 286 -1.35 1.92 -22.09
CA ASN A 286 -0.22 2.05 -21.15
C ASN A 286 -0.44 1.27 -19.84
N LEU A 287 -1.54 0.53 -19.71
CA LEU A 287 -1.83 -0.26 -18.52
C LEU A 287 -0.79 -1.36 -18.35
N THR A 288 -0.08 -1.35 -17.21
CA THR A 288 0.96 -2.32 -16.84
C THR A 288 0.47 -3.30 -15.77
N THR A 289 -0.44 -2.86 -14.90
CA THR A 289 -0.98 -3.65 -13.80
C THR A 289 -2.50 -3.65 -13.82
N LEU A 290 -3.08 -4.84 -13.87
CA LEU A 290 -4.52 -5.05 -13.81
C LEU A 290 -4.87 -6.08 -12.73
N THR A 291 -5.74 -5.69 -11.82
CA THR A 291 -6.27 -6.55 -10.77
C THR A 291 -7.80 -6.59 -10.87
N PHE A 292 -8.35 -7.79 -11.08
CA PHE A 292 -9.78 -8.03 -10.99
C PHE A 292 -10.19 -8.36 -9.55
N GLY A 293 -11.40 -7.94 -9.16
CA GLY A 293 -11.94 -8.25 -7.85
C GLY A 293 -12.52 -9.66 -7.74
N TYR A 294 -12.86 -10.05 -6.50
CA TYR A 294 -13.23 -11.41 -6.10
C TYR A 294 -14.25 -12.09 -7.03
N CYS A 295 -15.35 -11.44 -7.37
CA CYS A 295 -16.45 -12.02 -8.15
C CYS A 295 -16.24 -12.03 -9.67
N PHE A 296 -15.11 -11.54 -10.18
CA PHE A 296 -14.89 -11.46 -11.62
C PHE A 296 -14.79 -12.85 -12.25
N ASN A 297 -15.72 -13.19 -13.13
CA ASN A 297 -15.75 -14.49 -13.80
C ASN A 297 -16.26 -14.40 -15.26
N GLN A 298 -15.92 -13.30 -15.94
CA GLN A 298 -16.24 -13.11 -17.36
C GLN A 298 -15.11 -13.63 -18.26
N GLU A 299 -15.46 -14.12 -19.44
CA GLU A 299 -14.47 -14.51 -20.45
C GLU A 299 -13.70 -13.29 -20.95
N ILE A 300 -12.38 -13.42 -21.07
CA ILE A 300 -11.52 -12.42 -21.71
C ILE A 300 -11.16 -12.92 -23.10
N LEU A 301 -11.62 -12.21 -24.13
CA LEU A 301 -11.31 -12.51 -25.52
C LEU A 301 -9.92 -11.98 -25.93
N PRO A 302 -9.29 -12.58 -26.96
CA PRO A 302 -8.03 -12.08 -27.52
C PRO A 302 -8.09 -10.61 -27.94
N GLY A 303 -7.04 -9.86 -27.59
CA GLY A 303 -6.89 -8.44 -27.95
C GLY A 303 -7.62 -7.44 -27.04
N LEU A 304 -8.26 -7.91 -25.95
CA LEU A 304 -8.92 -7.01 -24.98
C LEU A 304 -7.99 -6.46 -23.90
N LEU A 305 -6.88 -7.15 -23.62
CA LEU A 305 -5.87 -6.71 -22.64
C LEU A 305 -4.85 -5.78 -23.29
N SER A 306 -4.31 -4.85 -22.50
CA SER A 306 -3.22 -3.96 -22.92
C SER A 306 -1.98 -4.74 -23.36
N ASN A 307 -1.36 -4.33 -24.47
CA ASN A 307 -0.12 -4.90 -24.97
C ASN A 307 1.11 -4.58 -24.10
N ASN A 308 0.99 -3.67 -23.12
CA ASN A 308 2.04 -3.33 -22.16
C ASN A 308 1.80 -3.95 -20.78
N LEU A 309 0.77 -4.79 -20.62
CA LEU A 309 0.42 -5.38 -19.33
C LEU A 309 1.52 -6.35 -18.87
N THR A 310 2.13 -6.07 -17.72
CA THR A 310 3.19 -6.90 -17.12
C THR A 310 2.65 -7.75 -15.98
N THR A 311 1.63 -7.28 -15.26
CA THR A 311 1.04 -7.95 -14.10
C THR A 311 -0.46 -8.08 -14.26
N LEU A 312 -0.95 -9.31 -14.18
CA LEU A 312 -2.38 -9.63 -14.19
C LEU A 312 -2.73 -10.49 -12.98
N THR A 313 -3.70 -10.05 -12.19
CA THR A 313 -4.28 -10.81 -11.08
C THR A 313 -5.76 -10.99 -11.30
N PHE A 314 -6.21 -12.25 -11.34
CA PHE A 314 -7.62 -12.61 -11.36
C PHE A 314 -8.19 -12.73 -9.95
N GLY A 315 -9.49 -12.43 -9.81
CA GLY A 315 -10.23 -12.65 -8.56
C GLY A 315 -10.52 -14.12 -8.28
N ASP A 316 -10.98 -14.40 -7.07
CA ASP A 316 -11.16 -15.75 -6.56
C ASP A 316 -12.17 -16.59 -7.33
N GLU A 317 -13.27 -16.00 -7.82
CA GLU A 317 -14.30 -16.75 -8.55
C GLU A 317 -13.97 -16.96 -10.04
N PHE A 318 -12.84 -16.41 -10.53
CA PHE A 318 -12.46 -16.53 -11.93
C PHE A 318 -12.17 -17.99 -12.31
N ASN A 319 -12.99 -18.56 -13.20
CA ASN A 319 -12.85 -19.95 -13.63
C ASN A 319 -13.17 -20.14 -15.12
N GLN A 320 -12.81 -19.15 -15.95
CA GLN A 320 -12.95 -19.21 -17.41
C GLN A 320 -11.68 -19.77 -18.08
N VAL A 321 -11.85 -20.39 -19.25
CA VAL A 321 -10.72 -20.90 -20.03
C VAL A 321 -9.93 -19.73 -20.62
N ILE A 322 -8.60 -19.76 -20.50
CA ILE A 322 -7.72 -18.81 -21.17
C ILE A 322 -7.34 -19.39 -22.53
N SER A 323 -7.93 -18.83 -23.60
CA SER A 323 -7.60 -19.23 -24.96
C SER A 323 -6.21 -18.73 -25.39
N PRO A 324 -5.53 -19.41 -26.33
CA PRO A 324 -4.31 -18.88 -26.95
C PRO A 324 -4.48 -17.45 -27.45
N HIS A 325 -3.43 -16.64 -27.31
CA HIS A 325 -3.39 -15.21 -27.68
C HIS A 325 -4.30 -14.28 -26.84
N THR A 326 -4.93 -14.77 -25.77
CA THR A 326 -5.69 -13.92 -24.83
C THR A 326 -4.76 -13.04 -23.99
N LEU A 327 -3.68 -13.63 -23.47
CA LEU A 327 -2.71 -12.94 -22.63
C LEU A 327 -1.65 -12.24 -23.50
N PRO A 328 -1.28 -10.98 -23.19
CA PRO A 328 -0.32 -10.22 -23.98
C PRO A 328 1.11 -10.73 -23.79
N ASN A 329 1.95 -10.59 -24.83
CA ASN A 329 3.36 -11.01 -24.83
C ASN A 329 4.28 -10.16 -23.93
N SER A 330 3.75 -9.13 -23.27
CA SER A 330 4.43 -8.33 -22.25
C SER A 330 4.28 -8.92 -20.85
N LEU A 331 3.36 -9.86 -20.64
CA LEU A 331 2.97 -10.32 -19.31
C LEU A 331 4.09 -11.12 -18.65
N THR A 332 4.55 -10.67 -17.50
CA THR A 332 5.62 -11.31 -16.71
C THR A 332 5.09 -12.02 -15.47
N THR A 333 4.00 -11.52 -14.89
CA THR A 333 3.40 -12.05 -13.66
C THR A 333 1.92 -12.33 -13.87
N LEU A 334 1.52 -13.57 -13.60
CA LEU A 334 0.13 -14.02 -13.65
C LEU A 334 -0.26 -14.73 -12.36
N THR A 335 -1.33 -14.26 -11.74
CA THR A 335 -1.93 -14.86 -10.55
C THR A 335 -3.39 -15.22 -10.83
N PHE A 336 -3.72 -16.49 -10.67
CA PHE A 336 -5.10 -16.96 -10.67
C PHE A 336 -5.67 -16.98 -9.25
N GLY A 337 -6.94 -16.61 -9.11
CA GLY A 337 -7.66 -16.68 -7.83
C GLY A 337 -8.09 -18.09 -7.45
N ARG A 338 -8.65 -18.21 -6.24
CA ARG A 338 -8.95 -19.48 -5.55
C ARG A 338 -9.63 -20.54 -6.40
N ASP A 339 -10.66 -20.22 -7.17
CA ASP A 339 -11.56 -21.17 -7.81
C ASP A 339 -11.16 -21.55 -9.25
N PHE A 340 -10.08 -20.97 -9.78
CA PHE A 340 -9.57 -21.30 -11.11
C PHE A 340 -9.15 -22.78 -11.19
N ASN A 341 -9.85 -23.54 -12.03
CA ASN A 341 -9.59 -24.97 -12.21
C ASN A 341 -9.80 -25.42 -13.67
N GLN A 342 -9.45 -24.55 -14.63
CA GLN A 342 -9.45 -24.87 -16.06
C GLN A 342 -8.11 -25.43 -16.52
N ILE A 343 -8.13 -26.27 -17.56
CA ILE A 343 -6.91 -26.79 -18.16
C ILE A 343 -6.14 -25.67 -18.88
N VAL A 344 -4.83 -25.60 -18.66
CA VAL A 344 -3.95 -24.66 -19.38
C VAL A 344 -3.50 -25.32 -20.69
N LEU A 345 -4.01 -24.82 -21.82
CA LEU A 345 -3.66 -25.34 -23.14
C LEU A 345 -2.29 -24.82 -23.59
N PRO A 346 -1.50 -25.60 -24.37
CA PRO A 346 -0.29 -25.11 -25.02
C PRO A 346 -0.54 -23.82 -25.82
N GLY A 347 0.31 -22.81 -25.61
CA GLY A 347 0.19 -21.50 -26.26
C GLY A 347 -0.77 -20.51 -25.57
N SER A 348 -1.41 -20.89 -24.46
CA SER A 348 -2.29 -19.99 -23.69
C SER A 348 -1.51 -18.99 -22.83
N LEU A 349 -0.33 -19.39 -22.35
CA LEU A 349 0.56 -18.56 -21.56
C LEU A 349 1.66 -17.95 -22.46
N PRO A 350 1.97 -16.64 -22.32
CA PRO A 350 2.96 -15.98 -23.16
C PRO A 350 4.39 -16.33 -22.77
N ASN A 351 5.30 -16.33 -23.75
CA ASN A 351 6.73 -16.66 -23.55
C ASN A 351 7.52 -15.62 -22.74
N SER A 352 6.88 -14.52 -22.33
CA SER A 352 7.44 -13.51 -21.41
C SER A 352 7.19 -13.85 -19.94
N LEU A 353 6.31 -14.80 -19.64
CA LEU A 353 5.85 -15.06 -18.28
C LEU A 353 6.98 -15.64 -17.42
N THR A 354 7.32 -14.97 -16.32
CA THR A 354 8.38 -15.38 -15.39
C THR A 354 7.83 -15.90 -14.07
N SER A 355 6.66 -15.40 -13.64
CA SER A 355 6.01 -15.80 -12.39
C SER A 355 4.56 -16.23 -12.65
N LEU A 356 4.24 -17.44 -12.22
CA LEU A 356 2.90 -18.01 -12.33
C LEU A 356 2.44 -18.58 -10.97
N THR A 357 1.29 -18.11 -10.50
CA THR A 357 0.63 -18.62 -9.30
C THR A 357 -0.76 -19.15 -9.65
N PHE A 358 -1.00 -20.43 -9.37
CA PHE A 358 -2.32 -21.04 -9.44
C PHE A 358 -3.04 -20.92 -8.09
N GLY A 359 -4.37 -20.72 -8.15
CA GLY A 359 -5.23 -20.67 -6.96
C GLY A 359 -5.46 -22.03 -6.31
N ASP A 360 -6.13 -22.00 -5.15
CA ASP A 360 -6.24 -23.15 -4.26
C ASP A 360 -6.98 -24.35 -4.82
N ASN A 361 -7.96 -24.15 -5.70
CA ASN A 361 -8.76 -25.24 -6.27
C ASN A 361 -8.17 -25.81 -7.57
N PHE A 362 -7.08 -25.24 -8.09
CA PHE A 362 -6.44 -25.73 -9.29
C PHE A 362 -5.91 -27.16 -9.10
N ASN A 363 -6.49 -28.11 -9.84
CA ASN A 363 -6.12 -29.51 -9.79
C ASN A 363 -6.21 -30.19 -11.16
N GLN A 364 -5.89 -29.45 -12.23
CA GLN A 364 -5.83 -29.96 -13.60
C GLN A 364 -4.44 -30.50 -13.95
N VAL A 365 -4.39 -31.40 -14.93
CA VAL A 365 -3.14 -31.92 -15.46
C VAL A 365 -2.32 -30.82 -16.12
N VAL A 366 -1.01 -30.79 -15.85
CA VAL A 366 -0.06 -29.90 -16.52
C VAL A 366 0.41 -30.59 -17.81
N LEU A 367 -0.08 -30.13 -18.96
CA LEU A 367 0.28 -30.71 -20.25
C LEU A 367 1.71 -30.31 -20.65
N SER A 368 2.43 -31.20 -21.35
CA SER A 368 3.73 -30.83 -21.92
C SER A 368 3.57 -29.68 -22.92
N GLY A 369 4.42 -28.65 -22.79
CA GLY A 369 4.34 -27.43 -23.60
C GLY A 369 3.27 -26.41 -23.17
N SER A 370 2.52 -26.66 -22.09
CA SER A 370 1.58 -25.67 -21.53
C SER A 370 2.24 -24.54 -20.75
N LEU A 371 3.39 -24.82 -20.12
CA LEU A 371 4.17 -23.86 -19.34
C LEU A 371 5.38 -23.36 -20.17
N PRO A 372 5.51 -22.05 -20.42
CA PRO A 372 6.63 -21.48 -21.15
C PRO A 372 7.98 -21.66 -20.44
N ASN A 373 9.05 -21.83 -21.23
CA ASN A 373 10.45 -21.95 -20.74
C ASN A 373 11.03 -20.65 -20.16
N SER A 374 10.23 -19.59 -20.00
CA SER A 374 10.59 -18.34 -19.33
C SER A 374 10.26 -18.33 -17.84
N ILE A 375 9.39 -19.23 -17.38
CA ILE A 375 8.92 -19.24 -15.98
C ILE A 375 10.08 -19.60 -15.05
N THR A 376 10.36 -18.72 -14.10
CA THR A 376 11.35 -18.92 -13.03
C THR A 376 10.68 -19.26 -11.70
N THR A 377 9.45 -18.81 -11.48
CA THR A 377 8.70 -19.02 -10.25
C THR A 377 7.33 -19.62 -10.55
N LEU A 378 7.06 -20.79 -9.98
CA LEU A 378 5.79 -21.50 -10.14
C LEU A 378 5.24 -21.93 -8.78
N THR A 379 4.00 -21.55 -8.51
CA THR A 379 3.28 -21.91 -7.29
C THR A 379 1.99 -22.65 -7.63
N PHE A 380 1.82 -23.84 -7.07
CA PHE A 380 0.56 -24.59 -7.09
C PHE A 380 -0.20 -24.42 -5.78
N GLY A 381 -1.50 -24.15 -5.88
CA GLY A 381 -2.38 -23.91 -4.74
C GLY A 381 -2.70 -25.16 -3.90
N PHE A 382 -3.54 -24.96 -2.88
CA PHE A 382 -3.85 -25.94 -1.84
C PHE A 382 -4.25 -27.34 -2.34
N SER A 383 -5.10 -27.46 -3.37
CA SER A 383 -5.72 -28.72 -3.79
C SER A 383 -4.96 -29.47 -4.88
N PHE A 384 -3.86 -28.90 -5.41
CA PHE A 384 -3.14 -29.51 -6.51
C PHE A 384 -2.51 -30.85 -6.10
N ASN A 385 -2.93 -31.94 -6.75
CA ASN A 385 -2.47 -33.29 -6.45
C ASN A 385 -2.38 -34.16 -7.71
N GLN A 386 -2.03 -33.56 -8.86
CA GLN A 386 -1.80 -34.27 -10.12
C GLN A 386 -0.36 -34.76 -10.24
N ILE A 387 -0.17 -35.86 -10.96
CA ILE A 387 1.17 -36.34 -11.32
C ILE A 387 1.75 -35.38 -12.36
N ILE A 388 2.99 -34.94 -12.13
CA ILE A 388 3.73 -34.12 -13.09
C ILE A 388 4.66 -35.04 -13.87
N SER A 389 4.42 -35.15 -15.18
CA SER A 389 5.25 -35.97 -16.06
C SER A 389 6.60 -35.29 -16.35
N PRO A 390 7.68 -36.06 -16.56
CA PRO A 390 8.96 -35.52 -17.03
C PRO A 390 8.79 -34.65 -18.28
N GLY A 391 9.44 -33.49 -18.30
CA GLY A 391 9.32 -32.51 -19.39
C GLY A 391 8.06 -31.63 -19.37
N SER A 392 7.23 -31.69 -18.31
CA SER A 392 6.08 -30.79 -18.14
C SER A 392 6.45 -29.47 -17.45
N LEU A 393 7.54 -29.45 -16.68
CA LEU A 393 8.03 -28.25 -16.01
C LEU A 393 9.05 -27.49 -16.88
N PRO A 394 9.03 -26.14 -16.86
CA PRO A 394 10.00 -25.30 -17.57
C PRO A 394 11.45 -25.53 -17.15
N ASN A 395 12.37 -25.55 -18.12
CA ASN A 395 13.81 -25.73 -17.83
C ASN A 395 14.46 -24.54 -17.11
N SER A 396 13.81 -23.37 -17.09
CA SER A 396 14.26 -22.14 -16.41
C SER A 396 13.84 -22.05 -14.93
N LEU A 397 13.02 -22.98 -14.45
CA LEU A 397 12.35 -22.88 -13.16
C LEU A 397 13.35 -22.92 -11.99
N THR A 398 13.42 -21.85 -11.20
CA THR A 398 14.30 -21.74 -10.03
C THR A 398 13.56 -21.98 -8.72
N THR A 399 12.29 -21.58 -8.65
CA THR A 399 11.44 -21.70 -7.47
C THR A 399 10.17 -22.45 -7.80
N LEU A 400 9.94 -23.56 -7.10
CA LEU A 400 8.73 -24.37 -7.22
C LEU A 400 8.09 -24.56 -5.85
N THR A 401 6.80 -24.24 -5.74
CA THR A 401 6.04 -24.41 -4.51
C THR A 401 4.85 -25.32 -4.76
N PHE A 402 4.76 -26.40 -3.96
CA PHE A 402 3.56 -27.19 -3.79
C PHE A 402 2.98 -26.93 -2.40
N SER A 403 1.69 -26.60 -2.35
CA SER A 403 0.99 -26.33 -1.11
C SER A 403 0.50 -27.63 -0.43
N TYR A 404 -0.50 -27.52 0.44
CA TYR A 404 -0.91 -28.58 1.36
C TYR A 404 -1.29 -29.91 0.70
N GLY A 405 -2.05 -29.92 -0.40
CA GLY A 405 -2.70 -31.11 -0.95
C GLY A 405 -1.83 -32.01 -1.83
N PHE A 406 -0.60 -31.59 -2.15
CA PHE A 406 0.28 -32.34 -3.04
C PHE A 406 0.88 -33.57 -2.34
N LYS A 407 0.48 -34.77 -2.79
CA LYS A 407 0.87 -36.07 -2.22
C LYS A 407 1.42 -37.03 -3.28
N GLN A 408 1.63 -36.57 -4.51
CA GLN A 408 2.09 -37.43 -5.60
C GLN A 408 3.58 -37.75 -5.50
N VAL A 409 3.97 -38.88 -6.08
CA VAL A 409 5.39 -39.15 -6.31
C VAL A 409 5.88 -38.16 -7.37
N ILE A 410 7.08 -37.61 -7.21
CA ILE A 410 7.76 -36.84 -8.25
C ILE A 410 8.69 -37.82 -9.00
N PRO A 411 8.36 -38.22 -10.25
CA PRO A 411 9.20 -39.14 -11.00
C PRO A 411 10.61 -38.57 -11.28
N PRO A 412 11.65 -39.41 -11.38
CA PRO A 412 12.97 -38.97 -11.82
C PRO A 412 12.91 -38.21 -13.15
N GLY A 413 13.68 -37.12 -13.27
CA GLY A 413 13.68 -36.25 -14.46
C GLY A 413 12.52 -35.26 -14.54
N THR A 414 11.66 -35.18 -13.53
CA THR A 414 10.55 -34.20 -13.47
C THR A 414 11.02 -32.81 -13.07
N LEU A 415 11.88 -32.72 -12.04
CA LEU A 415 12.40 -31.45 -11.54
C LEU A 415 13.55 -30.96 -12.45
N PRO A 416 13.52 -29.69 -12.90
CA PRO A 416 14.56 -29.16 -13.78
C PRO A 416 15.86 -28.88 -13.02
N ASN A 417 17.00 -28.96 -13.71
CA ASN A 417 18.33 -28.76 -13.12
C ASN A 417 18.59 -27.30 -12.65
N SER A 418 17.77 -26.36 -13.08
CA SER A 418 17.83 -24.95 -12.66
C SER A 418 17.19 -24.70 -11.29
N LEU A 419 16.45 -25.67 -10.74
CA LEU A 419 15.70 -25.51 -9.50
C LEU A 419 16.64 -25.30 -8.30
N THR A 420 16.44 -24.18 -7.59
CA THR A 420 17.21 -23.81 -6.39
C THR A 420 16.38 -23.93 -5.12
N THR A 421 15.06 -23.75 -5.23
CA THR A 421 14.14 -23.74 -4.09
C THR A 421 12.92 -24.60 -4.39
N LEU A 422 12.70 -25.60 -3.53
CA LEU A 422 11.52 -26.45 -3.57
C LEU A 422 10.77 -26.37 -2.23
N THR A 423 9.56 -25.85 -2.26
CA THR A 423 8.69 -25.81 -1.08
C THR A 423 7.62 -26.87 -1.19
N LEU A 424 7.46 -27.67 -0.14
CA LEU A 424 6.46 -28.74 -0.06
C LEU A 424 5.54 -28.50 1.15
N GLY A 425 4.26 -28.80 0.97
CA GLY A 425 3.27 -28.76 2.05
C GLY A 425 3.51 -29.84 3.12
N PRO A 426 2.92 -29.66 4.32
CA PRO A 426 3.12 -30.54 5.46
C PRO A 426 2.63 -31.97 5.24
N THR A 427 1.70 -32.21 4.29
CA THR A 427 1.16 -33.56 4.04
C THR A 427 1.97 -34.38 3.04
N PHE A 428 3.10 -33.84 2.56
CA PHE A 428 4.00 -34.57 1.71
C PHE A 428 4.80 -35.60 2.53
N GLU A 429 4.27 -36.81 2.61
CA GLU A 429 4.83 -37.92 3.40
C GLU A 429 5.80 -38.82 2.60
N LYS A 430 6.03 -38.52 1.32
CA LYS A 430 6.81 -39.41 0.43
C LYS A 430 8.29 -39.09 0.45
N VAL A 431 9.11 -40.14 0.44
CA VAL A 431 10.56 -40.03 0.24
C VAL A 431 10.83 -39.84 -1.26
N PHE A 432 11.66 -38.86 -1.60
CA PHE A 432 12.19 -38.70 -2.94
C PHE A 432 12.88 -39.99 -3.42
N PRO A 433 12.47 -40.58 -4.56
CA PRO A 433 13.19 -41.71 -5.13
C PRO A 433 14.68 -41.36 -5.36
N PRO A 434 15.60 -42.34 -5.35
CA PRO A 434 17.00 -42.09 -5.73
C PRO A 434 17.06 -41.35 -7.08
N CYS A 435 17.92 -40.32 -7.17
CA CYS A 435 18.10 -39.49 -8.38
C CYS A 435 16.87 -38.66 -8.82
N SER A 436 15.89 -38.41 -7.94
CA SER A 436 14.75 -37.54 -8.25
C SER A 436 14.98 -36.05 -7.95
N LEU A 437 15.98 -35.72 -7.12
CA LEU A 437 16.40 -34.35 -6.85
C LEU A 437 17.49 -33.92 -7.85
N PRO A 438 17.35 -32.76 -8.51
CA PRO A 438 18.40 -32.22 -9.36
C PRO A 438 19.64 -31.86 -8.53
N ASN A 439 20.80 -31.84 -9.19
CA ASN A 439 22.04 -31.30 -8.64
C ASN A 439 22.66 -32.04 -7.43
N SER A 440 22.32 -33.32 -7.18
CA SER A 440 22.96 -34.12 -6.11
C SER A 440 24.49 -34.18 -6.20
N ASP A 441 25.04 -33.98 -7.41
CA ASP A 441 26.47 -34.11 -7.72
C ASP A 441 27.15 -32.75 -8.01
N THR A 442 26.47 -31.62 -7.77
CA THR A 442 27.01 -30.27 -8.03
C THR A 442 26.96 -29.38 -6.78
N ASN A 443 27.85 -28.39 -6.65
CA ASN A 443 27.85 -27.42 -5.53
C ASN A 443 26.60 -26.51 -5.45
N LYS A 444 25.58 -26.72 -6.29
CA LYS A 444 24.27 -26.06 -6.21
C LYS A 444 23.35 -26.89 -5.34
N VAL A 445 23.34 -26.60 -4.04
CA VAL A 445 22.47 -27.30 -3.09
C VAL A 445 21.02 -26.84 -3.30
N LEU A 446 20.16 -27.75 -3.77
CA LEU A 446 18.72 -27.54 -3.73
C LEU A 446 18.29 -27.36 -2.28
N THR A 447 17.73 -26.20 -1.95
CA THR A 447 17.11 -25.99 -0.64
C THR A 447 15.67 -26.45 -0.72
N TYR A 448 15.31 -27.49 0.02
CA TYR A 448 13.92 -27.88 0.19
C TYR A 448 13.43 -27.59 1.61
N LYS A 449 12.20 -27.11 1.73
CA LYS A 449 11.54 -26.86 3.01
C LYS A 449 10.16 -27.51 3.01
N ILE A 450 9.87 -28.24 4.08
CA ILE A 450 8.51 -28.67 4.41
C ILE A 450 7.90 -27.59 5.29
N LEU A 451 6.75 -27.05 4.90
CA LEU A 451 6.03 -26.08 5.71
C LEU A 451 5.50 -26.75 6.99
N PRO A 452 5.53 -26.07 8.16
CA PRO A 452 5.03 -26.66 9.40
C PRO A 452 3.53 -26.98 9.31
N PRO A 453 3.04 -28.01 10.02
CA PRO A 453 1.64 -28.44 9.99
C PRO A 453 0.65 -27.44 10.63
N GLU A 454 1.14 -26.42 11.34
CA GLU A 454 0.32 -25.40 11.99
C GLU A 454 0.53 -24.02 11.35
N ILE A 455 -0.23 -23.74 10.29
CA ILE A 455 -0.85 -22.42 10.08
C ILE A 455 -2.22 -22.73 9.50
N ASN A 456 -3.28 -22.24 10.14
CA ASN A 456 -4.61 -22.20 9.53
C ASN A 456 -4.46 -21.56 8.14
N TYR A 457 -4.55 -22.34 7.07
CA TYR A 457 -4.60 -21.83 5.69
C TYR A 457 -5.99 -21.30 5.32
N TYR A 458 -6.91 -21.21 6.29
CA TYR A 458 -8.02 -20.27 6.21
C TYR A 458 -7.46 -18.91 6.66
N TYR A 459 -7.64 -17.87 5.85
CA TYR A 459 -7.12 -16.49 5.99
C TYR A 459 -5.88 -16.16 5.16
N TYR A 460 -6.09 -15.98 3.86
CA TYR A 460 -5.60 -14.78 3.18
C TYR A 460 -6.79 -13.91 2.79
N ASP A 461 -7.57 -13.45 3.79
CA ASP A 461 -8.30 -12.19 3.64
C ASP A 461 -7.25 -11.07 3.70
N PHE A 462 -6.61 -10.77 2.57
CA PHE A 462 -6.14 -9.41 2.33
C PHE A 462 -7.35 -8.57 1.89
N HIS A 463 -8.34 -8.44 2.78
CA HIS A 463 -9.30 -7.35 2.73
C HIS A 463 -8.71 -6.22 3.59
N MET A 464 -7.99 -5.31 2.93
CA MET A 464 -7.71 -4.01 3.53
C MET A 464 -9.05 -3.32 3.80
N ASN A 465 -9.25 -2.93 5.07
CA ASN A 465 -10.26 -1.98 5.52
C ASN A 465 -10.17 -0.64 4.80
#